data_AF-B2IB91-F1
#
_entry.id   AF-B2IB91-F1
#
_cell.length_a   1.000
_cell.length_b   1.000
_cell.length_c   1.000
_cell.angle_alpha   90.00
_cell.angle_beta   90.00
_cell.angle_gamma   90.00
#
_symmetry.space_group_name_H-M   'P 1'
#
loop_
_entity.id
_entity.type
_entity.pdbx_description
1 polymer ?
#
loop_
_entity_poly.entity_id
_entity_poly.type
_entity_poly.pdbx_seq_one_letter_code
_entity_poly.pdbx_strand_id
1 'polypeptide(L)'
;MINISFEGEPLHEICIDLSKAEQAYGSIAAGALVAFISDAQALETVDELIELLGGDIIIFADDSLSVAIGSDHRATLVVVGRHKMGSDGRIVWSSVTRLKLLKIARVP
;
A
#
# COMPACT_ATOMS: atom_id res chain seq x y z
N MET A 1 6.90 8.81 9.69
CA MET A 1 5.58 8.13 9.67
C MET A 1 5.00 8.17 8.26
N ILE A 2 4.75 7.01 7.64
CA ILE A 2 4.11 6.94 6.31
C ILE A 2 2.63 7.34 6.42
N ASN A 3 2.16 8.17 5.49
CA ASN A 3 0.75 8.49 5.34
C ASN A 3 0.17 7.79 4.10
N ILE A 4 -0.89 7.01 4.30
CA ILE A 4 -1.66 6.40 3.20
C ILE A 4 -2.93 7.21 2.97
N SER A 5 -3.04 7.74 1.75
CA SER A 5 -4.26 8.36 1.21
C SER A 5 -4.99 7.40 0.26
N PHE A 6 -6.21 7.72 -0.15
CA PHE A 6 -7.07 6.82 -0.94
C PHE A 6 -7.56 7.51 -2.22
N GLU A 7 -7.76 6.76 -3.30
CA GLU A 7 -8.29 7.28 -4.58
C GLU A 7 -9.67 7.90 -4.48
N GLY A 8 -10.49 7.43 -3.55
CA GLY A 8 -11.80 8.01 -3.31
C GLY A 8 -12.41 7.55 -2.00
N GLU A 9 -13.55 8.17 -1.68
CA GLU A 9 -14.31 7.92 -0.47
C GLU A 9 -14.72 6.44 -0.29
N PRO A 10 -15.17 5.69 -1.32
CA PRO A 10 -15.52 4.29 -1.14
C PRO A 10 -14.35 3.41 -0.69
N LEU A 11 -13.15 3.65 -1.23
CA LEU A 11 -11.95 2.89 -0.87
C LEU A 11 -11.47 3.28 0.53
N HIS A 12 -11.56 4.57 0.88
CA HIS A 12 -11.29 5.04 2.22
C HIS A 12 -12.21 4.36 3.24
N GLU A 13 -13.53 4.36 3.01
CA GLU A 13 -14.51 3.71 3.90
C GLU A 13 -14.21 2.23 4.12
N ILE A 14 -13.90 1.49 3.04
CA ILE A 14 -13.52 0.08 3.12
C ILE A 14 -12.27 -0.11 3.98
N CYS A 15 -11.29 0.79 3.89
CA CYS A 15 -10.03 0.65 4.62
C CYS A 15 -10.12 1.04 6.11
N ILE A 16 -11.13 1.83 6.52
CA ILE A 16 -11.31 2.25 7.92
C ILE A 16 -12.41 1.47 8.66
N ASP A 17 -13.27 0.75 7.94
CA ASP A 17 -14.36 -0.05 8.49
C ASP A 17 -14.13 -1.54 8.16
N LEU A 18 -13.72 -2.29 9.18
CA LEU A 18 -13.47 -3.73 9.06
C LEU A 18 -14.68 -4.47 8.51
N SER A 19 -15.90 -4.14 8.95
CA SER A 19 -17.11 -4.85 8.49
C SER A 19 -17.34 -4.63 6.99
N LYS A 20 -17.00 -3.44 6.46
CA LYS A 20 -17.07 -3.16 5.01
C LYS A 20 -15.96 -3.90 4.25
N ALA A 21 -14.75 -3.94 4.78
CA ALA A 21 -13.66 -4.72 4.19
C ALA A 21 -13.99 -6.21 4.13
N GLU A 22 -14.55 -6.78 5.20
CA GLU A 22 -14.94 -8.20 5.25
C GLU A 22 -16.02 -8.52 4.21
N GLN A 23 -17.00 -7.63 4.04
CA GLN A 23 -18.03 -7.78 3.00
C GLN A 23 -17.45 -7.68 1.58
N ALA A 24 -16.46 -6.83 1.37
CA ALA A 24 -15.87 -6.60 0.05
C ALA A 24 -14.87 -7.68 -0.37
N TYR A 25 -14.03 -8.15 0.57
CA TYR A 25 -12.86 -8.98 0.26
C TYR A 25 -12.81 -10.31 1.02
N GLY A 26 -13.70 -10.52 1.99
CA GLY A 26 -13.66 -11.64 2.92
C GLY A 26 -12.76 -11.36 4.14
N SER A 27 -12.99 -12.10 5.22
CA SER A 27 -12.38 -11.85 6.54
C SER A 27 -10.85 -11.89 6.54
N ILE A 28 -10.27 -12.85 5.83
CA ILE A 28 -8.81 -13.02 5.76
C ILE A 28 -8.16 -11.80 5.09
N ALA A 29 -8.67 -11.38 3.93
CA ALA A 29 -8.15 -10.25 3.19
C ALA A 29 -8.39 -8.92 3.93
N ALA A 30 -9.54 -8.78 4.59
CA ALA A 30 -9.85 -7.62 5.41
C ALA A 30 -8.88 -7.46 6.60
N GLY A 31 -8.61 -8.55 7.31
CA GLY A 31 -7.62 -8.55 8.39
C GLY A 31 -6.21 -8.22 7.89
N ALA A 32 -5.79 -8.81 6.77
CA ALA A 32 -4.50 -8.51 6.15
C ALA A 32 -4.38 -7.06 5.69
N LEU A 33 -5.48 -6.47 5.18
CA LEU A 33 -5.52 -5.06 4.78
C LEU A 33 -5.32 -4.12 5.97
N VAL A 34 -6.02 -4.37 7.08
CA VAL A 34 -5.89 -3.57 8.30
C VAL A 34 -4.49 -3.67 8.88
N ALA A 35 -3.92 -4.89 8.91
CA ALA A 35 -2.53 -5.11 9.34
C ALA A 35 -1.56 -4.32 8.46
N PHE A 36 -1.66 -4.45 7.14
CA PHE A 36 -0.82 -3.70 6.18
C PHE A 36 -0.87 -2.19 6.39
N ILE A 37 -2.08 -1.61 6.51
CA ILE A 37 -2.23 -0.15 6.72
C ILE A 37 -1.60 0.27 8.04
N SER A 38 -1.80 -0.52 9.09
CA SER A 38 -1.24 -0.25 10.43
C SER A 38 0.28 -0.31 10.42
N ASP A 39 0.85 -1.36 9.82
CA ASP A 39 2.30 -1.54 9.71
C ASP A 39 2.93 -0.42 8.90
N ALA A 40 2.35 -0.07 7.75
CA ALA A 40 2.83 1.05 6.95
C ALA A 40 2.81 2.36 7.74
N GLN A 41 1.74 2.66 8.46
CA GLN A 41 1.63 3.87 9.27
C GLN A 41 2.61 3.88 10.46
N ALA A 42 3.07 2.73 10.95
CA ALA A 42 4.04 2.66 12.04
C ALA A 42 5.49 2.95 11.58
N LEU A 43 5.76 2.88 10.28
CA LEU A 43 7.11 3.05 9.71
C LEU A 43 7.40 4.49 9.32
N GLU A 44 8.69 4.84 9.21
CA GLU A 44 9.11 6.19 8.87
C GLU A 44 9.13 6.45 7.37
N THR A 45 9.57 5.46 6.59
CA THR A 45 9.77 5.59 5.14
C THR A 45 9.31 4.35 4.39
N VAL A 46 8.99 4.50 3.10
CA VAL A 46 8.57 3.38 2.25
C VAL A 46 9.68 2.34 2.05
N ASP A 47 10.94 2.73 2.22
CA ASP A 47 12.08 1.80 2.20
C ASP A 47 11.95 0.74 3.31
N GLU A 48 11.65 1.16 4.53
CA GLU A 48 11.41 0.26 5.66
C GLU A 48 10.20 -0.66 5.40
N LEU A 49 9.16 -0.13 4.72
CA LEU A 49 7.99 -0.92 4.35
C LEU A 49 8.33 -1.98 3.30
N ILE A 50 9.19 -1.64 2.33
CA ILE A 50 9.68 -2.59 1.33
C ILE A 50 10.50 -3.69 2.01
N GLU A 51 11.39 -3.33 2.93
CA GLU A 51 12.17 -4.30 3.72
C GLU A 51 11.28 -5.22 4.57
N LEU A 52 10.25 -4.65 5.22
CA LEU A 52 9.31 -5.41 6.06
C LEU A 52 8.51 -6.44 5.24
N LEU A 53 7.96 -6.03 4.10
CA LEU A 53 7.11 -6.88 3.27
C LEU A 53 7.89 -7.86 2.39
N GLY A 54 9.14 -7.53 2.05
CA GLY A 54 10.02 -8.41 1.28
C GLY A 54 9.38 -8.89 -0.03
N GLY A 55 9.13 -10.21 -0.13
CA GLY A 55 8.54 -10.82 -1.32
C GLY A 55 7.07 -10.48 -1.58
N ASP A 56 6.37 -9.90 -0.61
CA ASP A 56 4.95 -9.56 -0.73
C ASP A 56 4.72 -8.21 -1.43
N ILE A 57 5.77 -7.41 -1.63
CA ILE A 57 5.73 -6.15 -2.39
C ILE A 57 6.43 -6.29 -3.74
N ILE A 58 5.81 -5.73 -4.77
CA ILE A 58 6.35 -5.64 -6.13
C ILE A 58 6.46 -4.16 -6.48
N ILE A 59 7.61 -3.74 -6.97
CA ILE A 59 7.85 -2.39 -7.50
C ILE A 59 7.80 -2.47 -9.02
N PHE A 60 6.87 -1.74 -9.64
CA PHE A 60 6.72 -1.70 -11.08
C PHE A 60 7.63 -0.65 -11.73
N ALA A 61 7.78 -0.76 -13.06
CA ALA A 61 8.65 0.14 -13.84
C ALA A 61 8.13 1.59 -13.92
N ASP A 62 6.88 1.84 -13.55
CA ASP A 62 6.30 3.18 -13.42
C ASP A 62 6.39 3.72 -11.98
N ASP A 63 7.20 3.07 -11.14
CA ASP A 63 7.39 3.36 -9.72
C ASP A 63 6.09 3.26 -8.88
N SER A 64 5.11 2.50 -9.36
CA SER A 64 3.98 2.04 -8.56
C SER A 64 4.33 0.79 -7.75
N LEU A 65 3.65 0.60 -6.63
CA LEU A 65 3.82 -0.52 -5.72
C LEU A 65 2.62 -1.44 -5.78
N SER A 66 2.84 -2.74 -5.74
CA SER A 66 1.79 -3.72 -5.50
C SER A 66 2.10 -4.58 -4.30
N VAL A 67 1.20 -4.57 -3.31
CA VAL A 67 1.36 -5.29 -2.04
C VAL A 67 0.33 -6.43 -1.98
N ALA A 68 0.76 -7.62 -1.56
CA ALA A 68 -0.14 -8.74 -1.31
C ALA A 68 -1.03 -8.45 -0.10
N ILE A 69 -2.33 -8.72 -0.25
CA ILE A 69 -3.34 -8.56 0.80
C ILE A 69 -4.03 -9.93 0.97
N GLY A 70 -3.55 -10.71 1.94
CA GLY A 70 -3.89 -12.13 2.04
C GLY A 70 -3.38 -12.92 0.82
N SER A 71 -4.01 -14.06 0.51
CA SER A 71 -3.61 -14.93 -0.60
C SER A 71 -4.14 -14.49 -1.97
N ASP A 72 -5.30 -13.84 -1.98
CA ASP A 72 -6.12 -13.70 -3.19
C ASP A 72 -6.18 -12.27 -3.71
N HIS A 73 -5.67 -11.28 -2.97
CA HIS A 73 -5.80 -9.87 -3.35
C HIS A 73 -4.44 -9.17 -3.39
N ARG A 74 -4.35 -8.13 -4.22
CA ARG A 74 -3.24 -7.19 -4.19
C ARG A 74 -3.74 -5.76 -4.16
N ALA A 75 -3.13 -4.95 -3.31
CA ALA A 75 -3.26 -3.50 -3.29
C ALA A 75 -2.33 -2.88 -4.34
N THR A 76 -2.78 -1.81 -5.01
CA THR A 76 -1.94 -0.98 -5.87
C THR A 76 -1.77 0.39 -5.23
N LEU A 77 -0.53 0.81 -5.00
CA LEU A 77 -0.19 2.10 -4.43
C LEU A 77 0.72 2.90 -5.37
N VAL A 78 0.60 4.22 -5.30
CA VAL A 78 1.52 5.14 -5.99
C VAL A 78 2.12 6.13 -5.01
N VAL A 79 3.33 6.59 -5.32
CA VAL A 79 3.98 7.66 -4.58
C VAL A 79 3.26 8.98 -4.84
N VAL A 80 2.96 9.71 -3.77
CA VAL A 80 2.38 11.05 -3.85
C VAL A 80 3.16 12.03 -2.98
N GLY A 81 3.06 13.32 -3.29
CA GLY A 81 3.78 14.36 -2.56
C GLY A 81 5.28 14.40 -2.86
N ARG A 82 6.04 15.04 -1.96
CA ARG A 82 7.47 15.30 -2.17
C ARG A 82 8.29 14.05 -1.89
N HIS A 83 9.18 13.73 -2.83
CA HIS A 83 10.17 12.66 -2.74
C HIS A 83 11.41 13.09 -3.52
N LYS A 84 12.51 12.35 -3.36
CA LYS A 84 13.75 12.54 -4.12
C LYS A 84 13.82 11.55 -5.27
N MET A 85 14.42 11.99 -6.36
CA MET A 85 14.82 11.14 -7.47
C MET A 85 16.32 10.86 -7.38
N GLY A 86 16.71 9.62 -7.67
CA GLY A 86 18.09 9.18 -7.78
C GLY A 86 18.73 9.66 -9.08
N SER A 87 20.04 9.48 -9.21
CA SER A 87 20.78 9.83 -10.43
C SER A 87 20.42 8.97 -11.64
N ASP A 88 19.81 7.82 -11.40
CA ASP A 88 19.25 6.90 -12.40
C ASP A 88 17.83 7.30 -12.86
N GLY A 89 17.27 8.37 -12.30
CA GLY A 89 15.91 8.80 -12.57
C GLY A 89 14.84 7.94 -11.90
N ARG A 90 15.19 7.14 -10.89
CA ARG A 90 14.24 6.35 -10.08
C ARG A 90 13.94 7.02 -8.75
N ILE A 91 12.86 6.61 -8.11
CA ILE A 91 12.50 7.09 -6.76
C ILE A 91 13.53 6.61 -5.74
N VAL A 92 13.97 7.52 -4.87
CA VAL A 92 14.73 7.16 -3.65
C VAL A 92 13.71 6.81 -2.56
N TRP A 93 13.44 5.52 -2.36
CA TRP A 93 12.37 5.03 -1.48
C TRP A 93 12.48 5.48 -0.03
N SER A 94 13.70 5.65 0.49
CA SER A 94 13.96 6.20 1.82
C SER A 94 13.59 7.68 1.99
N SER A 95 13.23 8.36 0.90
CA SER A 95 12.67 9.72 0.95
C SER A 95 11.15 9.77 0.89
N VAL A 96 10.49 8.64 0.60
CA VAL A 96 9.04 8.58 0.41
C VAL A 96 8.37 8.35 1.75
N THR A 97 7.41 9.21 2.07
CA THR A 97 6.60 9.14 3.32
C THR A 97 5.10 9.20 3.04
N ARG A 98 4.68 9.23 1.77
CA ARG A 98 3.28 9.39 1.39
C ARG A 98 2.95 8.50 0.21
N LEU A 99 1.95 7.65 0.40
CA LEU A 99 1.41 6.76 -0.61
C LEU A 99 -0.07 7.06 -0.83
N LYS A 100 -0.56 6.74 -2.02
CA LYS A 100 -1.98 6.72 -2.34
C LYS A 100 -2.38 5.33 -2.76
N LEU A 101 -3.29 4.71 -2.02
CA LEU A 101 -3.92 3.44 -2.38
C LEU A 101 -4.93 3.70 -3.50
N LEU A 102 -4.66 3.12 -4.67
CA LEU A 102 -5.47 3.29 -5.87
C LEU A 102 -6.64 2.32 -5.93
N LYS A 103 -6.36 1.04 -5.62
CA LYS A 103 -7.33 -0.04 -5.69
C LYS A 103 -6.82 -1.27 -4.95
N ILE A 104 -7.75 -2.16 -4.65
CA ILE A 104 -7.50 -3.54 -4.23
C ILE A 104 -8.22 -4.43 -5.25
N ALA A 105 -7.49 -5.39 -5.83
CA ALA A 105 -8.03 -6.28 -6.84
C ALA A 105 -7.68 -7.72 -6.52
N ARG A 106 -8.59 -8.63 -6.86
CA ARG A 106 -8.33 -10.07 -6.78
C ARG A 106 -7.31 -10.46 -7.85
N VAL A 107 -6.30 -11.22 -7.47
CA VAL A 107 -5.35 -11.83 -8.41
C VAL A 107 -5.86 -13.21 -8.85
N PRO A 108 -5.75 -13.55 -10.14
CA PRO A 108 -6.18 -14.84 -10.68
C PRO A 108 -5.31 -16.00 -10.21
#